data_AF-A0A938F5S3-F1
#
_entry.id   AF-A0A938F5S3-F1
#
_cell.length_a   1.000
_cell.length_b   1.000
_cell.length_c   1.000
_cell.angle_alpha   90.00
_cell.angle_beta   90.00
_cell.angle_gamma   90.00
#
_symmetry.space_group_name_H-M   'P 1'
#
loop_
_entity.id
_entity.type
_entity.pdbx_description
1 polymer ?
#
loop_
_entity_poly.entity_id
_entity_poly.type
_entity_poly.pdbx_seq_one_letter_code
_entity_poly.pdbx_strand_id
1 'polypeptide(L)'
;MSAIPARRRRRLIAAVATSVASLLALPTGLVLGANALLNDAGGDKVDEVPAISVPASSLHLWAVASARDELTAVALVALTPEGRGGTIISIPAGSAADVAATEAPRRIADSWTTGGLAALRTDVEDLLNVSLNSAQRFTSADLATLLAPVGPQPVTLPQDIWDGGGSVEAARVLPAGAATLSPAEIAAGLAAMQAAVAESYRLPQVKALWGAVARAGVEADVADAGGASTTTTTATPDASTVLTALLAGRVDLWQISSSRLVDAQRNPAGLDLYALDGGEALMVLASTAPGALTLSNTNISLMIDIPFDDASFAREAVTRLAYLGANVVVLRRTLDPPQERTVVHYGDSLARTEVESYASLLGPLEFVETSVIIAGVDARIVLGHDFTSHLGAGGGTGATTTTVAR
;
A
#
# COMPACT_ATOMS: atom_id res chain seq x y z
N MET A 1 25.51 18.15 -86.39
CA MET A 1 24.69 18.73 -85.30
C MET A 1 23.23 18.39 -85.54
N SER A 2 22.55 17.67 -84.62
CA SER A 2 21.11 17.84 -84.25
C SER A 2 20.52 16.60 -83.53
N ALA A 3 21.11 16.17 -82.39
CA ALA A 3 20.58 15.09 -81.54
C ALA A 3 19.97 15.62 -80.21
N ILE A 4 19.42 16.85 -80.22
CA ILE A 4 19.08 17.61 -79.01
C ILE A 4 17.55 17.69 -78.67
N PRO A 5 16.59 17.63 -79.62
CA PRO A 5 15.18 17.84 -79.27
C PRO A 5 14.52 16.69 -78.49
N ALA A 6 14.87 15.44 -78.80
CA ALA A 6 14.20 14.26 -78.24
C ALA A 6 14.47 14.06 -76.73
N ARG A 7 15.68 14.40 -76.25
CA ARG A 7 16.05 14.31 -74.83
C ARG A 7 15.36 15.38 -73.97
N ARG A 8 15.13 16.58 -74.53
CA ARG A 8 14.39 17.66 -73.84
C ARG A 8 12.93 17.28 -73.59
N ARG A 9 12.27 16.65 -74.58
CA ARG A 9 10.87 16.23 -74.47
C ARG A 9 10.66 15.18 -73.36
N ARG A 10 11.57 14.20 -73.26
CA ARG A 10 11.50 13.16 -72.20
C ARG A 10 11.72 13.72 -70.79
N ARG A 11 12.64 14.68 -70.62
CA ARG A 11 12.86 15.34 -69.32
C ARG A 11 11.69 16.23 -68.90
N LEU A 12 11.02 16.88 -69.87
CA LEU A 12 9.86 17.72 -69.60
C LEU A 12 8.62 16.89 -69.24
N ILE A 13 8.40 15.75 -69.91
CA ILE A 13 7.32 14.81 -69.56
C ILE A 13 7.54 14.22 -68.16
N ALA A 14 8.78 13.84 -67.81
CA ALA A 14 9.09 13.34 -66.49
C ALA A 14 8.80 14.38 -65.40
N ALA A 15 9.23 15.64 -65.59
CA ALA A 15 8.99 16.72 -64.63
C ALA A 15 7.50 17.05 -64.45
N VAL A 16 6.71 17.04 -65.54
CA VAL A 16 5.26 17.22 -65.45
C VAL A 16 4.59 16.07 -64.71
N ALA A 17 5.00 14.82 -64.99
CA ALA A 17 4.46 13.65 -64.29
C ALA A 17 4.78 13.66 -62.78
N THR A 18 5.99 14.09 -62.39
CA THR A 18 6.34 14.19 -60.96
C THR A 18 5.57 15.31 -60.27
N SER A 19 5.35 16.43 -60.96
CA SER A 19 4.59 17.56 -60.42
C SER A 19 3.12 17.20 -60.20
N VAL A 20 2.50 16.48 -61.15
CA VAL A 20 1.12 16.00 -61.02
C VAL A 20 0.98 14.95 -59.92
N ALA A 21 1.93 14.02 -59.81
CA ALA A 21 1.94 13.02 -58.74
C ALA A 21 2.05 13.67 -57.35
N SER A 22 2.89 14.70 -57.21
CA SER A 22 3.06 15.45 -55.96
C SER A 22 1.80 16.20 -55.57
N LEU A 23 1.10 16.78 -56.55
CA LEU A 23 -0.14 17.53 -56.33
C LEU A 23 -1.30 16.64 -55.90
N LEU A 24 -1.32 15.37 -56.31
CA LEU A 24 -2.35 14.39 -55.92
C LEU A 24 -2.06 13.71 -54.58
N ALA A 25 -0.79 13.51 -54.23
CA ALA A 25 -0.38 12.84 -52.98
C ALA A 25 -0.68 13.66 -51.72
N LEU A 26 -0.54 14.98 -51.78
CA LEU A 26 -0.79 15.86 -50.64
C LEU A 26 -2.26 15.86 -50.15
N PRO A 27 -3.27 16.11 -51.01
CA PRO A 27 -4.66 16.11 -50.56
C PRO A 27 -5.15 14.72 -50.16
N THR A 28 -4.68 13.65 -50.82
CA THR A 28 -5.07 12.28 -50.46
C THR A 28 -4.49 11.85 -49.12
N GLY A 29 -3.25 12.19 -48.82
CA GLY A 29 -2.65 11.95 -47.49
C GLY A 29 -3.36 12.71 -46.38
N LEU A 30 -3.81 13.94 -46.64
CA LEU A 30 -4.54 14.77 -45.68
C LEU A 30 -5.93 14.20 -45.38
N VAL A 31 -6.64 13.71 -46.41
CA VAL A 31 -7.96 13.06 -46.24
C VAL A 31 -7.82 11.72 -45.51
N LEU A 32 -6.81 10.91 -45.84
CA LEU A 32 -6.58 9.64 -45.15
C LEU A 32 -6.16 9.84 -43.68
N GLY A 33 -5.31 10.83 -43.40
CA GLY A 33 -4.92 11.19 -42.04
C GLY A 33 -6.09 11.77 -41.22
N ALA A 34 -6.91 12.64 -41.82
CA ALA A 34 -8.09 13.19 -41.16
C ALA A 34 -9.17 12.12 -40.92
N ASN A 35 -9.40 11.20 -41.87
CA ASN A 35 -10.34 10.11 -41.69
C ASN A 35 -9.85 9.08 -40.67
N ALA A 36 -8.54 8.86 -40.58
CA ALA A 36 -7.96 8.04 -39.51
C ALA A 36 -8.18 8.71 -38.15
N LEU A 37 -7.93 10.02 -37.99
CA LEU A 37 -8.14 10.75 -36.74
C LEU A 37 -9.63 10.87 -36.34
N LEU A 38 -10.52 11.06 -37.31
CA LEU A 38 -11.96 11.21 -37.08
C LEU A 38 -12.68 9.88 -36.84
N ASN A 39 -12.10 8.78 -37.30
CA ASN A 39 -12.64 7.43 -37.16
C ASN A 39 -11.79 6.57 -36.21
N ASP A 40 -10.83 7.18 -35.52
CA ASP A 40 -10.08 6.55 -34.43
C ASP A 40 -11.01 6.45 -33.22
N ALA A 41 -11.54 5.25 -33.01
CA ALA A 41 -12.37 4.90 -31.87
C ALA A 41 -11.60 4.93 -30.53
N GLY A 42 -10.34 5.39 -30.51
CA GLY A 42 -9.57 5.65 -29.29
C GLY A 42 -10.01 6.91 -28.53
N GLY A 43 -10.55 7.93 -29.22
CA GLY A 43 -10.92 9.21 -28.58
C GLY A 43 -12.25 9.19 -27.80
N ASP A 44 -13.23 8.41 -28.25
CA ASP A 44 -14.56 8.32 -27.64
C ASP A 44 -14.65 7.30 -26.48
N LYS A 45 -13.58 6.55 -26.21
CA LYS A 45 -13.57 5.52 -25.16
C LYS A 45 -13.16 6.02 -23.77
N VAL A 46 -12.89 7.31 -23.61
CA VAL A 46 -12.45 7.85 -22.32
C VAL A 46 -13.61 7.99 -21.32
N ASP A 47 -14.85 8.20 -21.79
CA ASP A 47 -16.00 8.52 -20.93
C ASP A 47 -17.03 7.39 -20.77
N GLU A 48 -16.98 6.31 -21.56
CA GLU A 48 -18.03 5.26 -21.58
C GLU A 48 -17.56 3.84 -21.24
N VAL A 49 -16.31 3.66 -20.79
CA VAL A 49 -15.93 2.37 -20.21
C VAL A 49 -16.38 2.35 -18.75
N PRO A 50 -17.26 1.42 -18.32
CA PRO A 50 -17.71 1.35 -16.93
C PRO A 50 -16.51 1.02 -16.03
N ALA A 51 -15.89 2.07 -15.51
CA ALA A 51 -14.73 1.97 -14.64
C ALA A 51 -15.19 1.64 -13.23
N ILE A 52 -14.84 0.46 -12.72
CA ILE A 52 -15.06 0.14 -11.31
C ILE A 52 -14.14 1.07 -10.50
N SER A 53 -14.72 1.92 -9.64
CA SER A 53 -13.94 2.82 -8.79
C SER A 53 -13.26 2.05 -7.67
N VAL A 54 -11.97 2.31 -7.44
CA VAL A 54 -11.30 1.89 -6.20
C VAL A 54 -12.07 2.49 -5.02
N PRO A 55 -12.45 1.68 -4.01
CA PRO A 55 -13.15 2.20 -2.84
C PRO A 55 -12.35 3.31 -2.17
N ALA A 56 -13.00 4.43 -1.88
CA ALA A 56 -12.37 5.49 -1.10
C ALA A 56 -12.01 4.94 0.29
N SER A 57 -10.73 4.96 0.64
CA SER A 57 -10.24 4.49 1.93
C SER A 57 -9.83 5.66 2.80
N SER A 58 -10.22 5.61 4.08
CA SER A 58 -9.84 6.61 5.08
C SER A 58 -8.77 6.03 5.99
N LEU A 59 -7.55 6.57 5.90
CA LEU A 59 -6.38 6.13 6.64
C LEU A 59 -5.90 7.27 7.56
N HIS A 60 -5.90 7.01 8.87
CA HIS A 60 -5.57 7.99 9.90
C HIS A 60 -4.38 7.51 10.72
N LEU A 61 -3.37 8.36 10.91
CA LEU A 61 -2.22 8.07 11.75
C LEU A 61 -2.47 8.55 13.19
N TRP A 62 -2.32 7.64 14.15
CA TRP A 62 -2.33 7.91 15.58
C TRP A 62 -0.95 7.70 16.18
N ALA A 63 -0.38 8.77 16.72
CA ALA A 63 0.93 8.78 17.37
C ALA A 63 0.74 8.99 18.87
N VAL A 64 1.13 8.01 19.68
CA VAL A 64 1.05 8.09 21.14
C VAL A 64 2.42 8.51 21.68
N ALA A 65 2.41 9.56 22.49
CA ALA A 65 3.61 10.13 23.09
C ALA A 65 3.62 9.92 24.61
N SER A 66 4.81 9.68 25.15
CA SER A 66 5.05 9.62 26.58
C SER A 66 4.92 11.01 27.23
N ALA A 67 4.93 11.04 28.56
CA ALA A 67 5.00 12.29 29.33
C ALA A 67 6.28 13.11 29.03
N ARG A 68 7.30 12.49 28.45
CA ARG A 68 8.59 13.10 28.07
C ARG A 68 8.63 13.56 26.61
N ASP A 69 7.50 13.50 25.90
CA ASP A 69 7.42 13.78 24.47
C ASP A 69 8.24 12.82 23.59
N GLU A 70 8.32 11.55 24.01
CA GLU A 70 8.93 10.48 23.22
C GLU A 70 7.84 9.66 22.54
N LEU A 71 8.03 9.28 21.27
CA LEU A 71 7.08 8.44 20.53
C LEU A 71 7.12 7.00 21.07
N THR A 72 5.98 6.49 21.54
CA THR A 72 5.91 5.17 22.22
C THR A 72 5.11 4.14 21.48
N ALA A 73 4.08 4.55 20.74
CA ALA A 73 3.25 3.67 19.94
C ALA A 73 2.73 4.41 18.71
N VAL A 74 2.74 3.71 17.58
CA VAL A 74 2.24 4.19 16.28
C VAL A 74 1.17 3.21 15.80
N ALA A 75 0.02 3.75 15.40
CA ALA A 75 -1.04 2.98 14.80
C ALA A 75 -1.64 3.72 13.60
N LEU A 76 -1.92 2.99 12.53
CA LEU A 76 -2.80 3.46 11.47
C LEU A 76 -4.20 2.91 11.72
N VAL A 77 -5.20 3.75 11.53
CA VAL A 77 -6.61 3.38 11.62
C VAL A 77 -7.20 3.50 10.22
N ALA A 78 -7.48 2.35 9.62
CA ALA A 78 -8.15 2.24 8.33
C ALA A 78 -9.64 2.01 8.59
N LEU A 79 -10.51 2.89 8.10
CA LEU A 79 -11.96 2.68 8.13
C LEU A 79 -12.40 1.89 6.89
N THR A 80 -13.41 1.05 7.06
CA THR A 80 -14.04 0.39 5.90
C THR A 80 -14.65 1.45 4.96
N PRO A 81 -14.82 1.14 3.65
CA PRO A 81 -15.49 2.04 2.72
C PRO A 81 -16.93 2.39 3.13
N GLU A 82 -17.56 1.54 3.93
CA GLU A 82 -18.91 1.75 4.49
C GLU A 82 -18.94 2.73 5.67
N GLY A 83 -17.76 3.15 6.17
CA GLY A 83 -17.62 4.07 7.29
C GLY A 83 -18.00 3.46 8.64
N ARG A 84 -18.05 2.12 8.75
CA ARG A 84 -18.36 1.37 9.98
C ARG A 84 -17.41 0.20 10.15
N GLY A 85 -16.72 0.12 11.28
CA GLY A 85 -15.66 -0.86 11.46
C GLY A 85 -14.37 -0.46 10.75
N GLY A 86 -13.37 -1.33 10.83
CA GLY A 86 -12.08 -1.07 10.21
C GLY A 86 -10.96 -1.92 10.76
N THR A 87 -9.74 -1.45 10.57
CA THR A 87 -8.53 -2.14 10.99
C THR A 87 -7.58 -1.17 11.69
N ILE A 88 -7.11 -1.56 12.87
CA ILE A 88 -5.98 -0.92 13.54
C ILE A 88 -4.71 -1.64 13.09
N ILE A 89 -3.77 -0.93 12.49
CA ILE A 89 -2.49 -1.45 12.03
C ILE A 89 -1.39 -0.87 12.91
N SER A 90 -0.81 -1.67 13.80
CA SER A 90 0.28 -1.26 14.68
C SER A 90 1.62 -1.31 13.94
N ILE A 91 2.40 -0.23 14.09
CA ILE A 91 3.74 -0.07 13.53
C ILE A 91 4.70 0.15 14.70
N PRO A 92 5.84 -0.56 14.77
CA PRO A 92 6.92 -0.26 15.71
C PRO A 92 7.44 1.18 15.52
N ALA A 93 7.59 1.94 16.60
CA ALA A 93 8.18 3.28 16.59
C ALA A 93 9.68 3.26 16.19
N GLY A 94 10.36 2.14 16.41
CA GLY A 94 11.72 1.85 15.98
C GLY A 94 11.84 1.38 14.53
N SER A 95 10.76 1.41 13.74
CA SER A 95 10.84 1.10 12.31
C SER A 95 11.84 2.00 11.61
N ALA A 96 12.62 1.43 10.69
CA ALA A 96 13.55 2.19 9.86
C ALA A 96 12.76 3.13 8.96
N ALA A 97 13.07 4.43 9.04
CA ALA A 97 12.53 5.39 8.10
C ALA A 97 13.07 5.10 6.69
N ASP A 98 12.29 5.38 5.66
CA ASP A 98 12.79 5.41 4.30
C ASP A 98 13.61 6.70 4.12
N VAL A 99 14.91 6.54 3.88
CA VAL A 99 15.85 7.66 3.81
C VAL A 99 16.68 7.55 2.56
N ALA A 100 17.07 8.69 1.99
CA ALA A 100 17.95 8.71 0.83
C ALA A 100 19.27 7.99 1.13
N ALA A 101 19.88 7.38 0.12
CA ALA A 101 21.12 6.60 0.28
C ALA A 101 22.31 7.40 0.86
N THR A 102 22.26 8.73 0.80
CA THR A 102 23.27 9.65 1.35
C THR A 102 23.02 10.05 2.80
N GLU A 103 21.85 9.69 3.34
CA GLU A 103 21.45 10.01 4.71
C GLU A 103 21.74 8.83 5.66
N ALA A 104 22.05 9.15 6.92
CA ALA A 104 22.26 8.13 7.93
C ALA A 104 20.92 7.42 8.27
N PRO A 105 20.92 6.08 8.41
CA PRO A 105 19.74 5.34 8.85
C PRO A 105 19.21 5.88 10.19
N ARG A 106 17.90 6.11 10.27
CA ARG A 106 17.21 6.60 11.47
C ARG A 106 15.91 5.83 11.70
N ARG A 107 15.39 5.90 12.93
CA ARG A 107 14.05 5.37 13.25
C ARG A 107 12.98 6.42 12.94
N ILE A 108 11.75 6.00 12.67
CA ILE A 108 10.61 6.93 12.60
C ILE A 108 10.37 7.66 13.95
N ALA A 109 10.78 7.08 15.07
CA ALA A 109 10.79 7.78 16.37
C ALA A 109 11.81 8.93 16.43
N ASP A 110 12.91 8.88 15.68
CA ASP A 110 13.92 9.93 15.71
C ASP A 110 13.44 11.18 14.93
N SER A 111 12.66 11.00 13.86
CA SER A 111 12.03 12.12 13.14
C SER A 111 10.97 12.83 13.97
N TRP A 112 10.25 12.11 14.84
CA TRP A 112 9.37 12.71 15.83
C TRP A 112 10.11 13.72 16.72
N THR A 113 11.29 13.36 17.24
CA THR A 113 12.04 14.24 18.14
C THR A 113 12.55 15.52 17.48
N THR A 114 12.77 15.49 16.17
CA THR A 114 13.36 16.60 15.42
C THR A 114 12.33 17.46 14.70
N GLY A 115 11.28 16.85 14.14
CA GLY A 115 10.27 17.50 13.32
C GLY A 115 8.81 17.25 13.75
N GLY A 116 8.61 16.59 14.90
CA GLY A 116 7.28 16.36 15.47
C GLY A 116 6.38 15.48 14.61
N LEU A 117 5.06 15.69 14.75
CA LEU A 117 4.04 14.89 14.08
C LEU A 117 4.11 14.97 12.55
N ALA A 118 4.54 16.10 11.98
CA ALA A 118 4.64 16.27 10.54
C ALA A 118 5.76 15.39 9.95
N ALA A 119 6.94 15.37 10.59
CA ALA A 119 8.04 14.53 10.15
C ALA A 119 7.73 13.04 10.31
N LEU A 120 7.09 12.65 11.43
CA LEU A 120 6.62 11.28 11.61
C LEU A 120 5.61 10.88 10.52
N ARG A 121 4.68 11.77 10.17
CA ARG A 121 3.70 11.52 9.10
C ARG A 121 4.42 11.24 7.78
N THR A 122 5.35 12.09 7.37
CA THR A 122 6.12 11.90 6.14
C THR A 122 6.89 10.58 6.15
N ASP A 123 7.61 10.28 7.23
CA ASP A 123 8.35 9.02 7.35
C ASP A 123 7.44 7.79 7.25
N VAL A 124 6.21 7.85 7.78
CA VAL A 124 5.23 6.75 7.71
C VAL A 124 4.60 6.65 6.31
N GLU A 125 4.28 7.78 5.67
CA GLU A 125 3.78 7.84 4.29
C GLU A 125 4.81 7.23 3.33
N ASP A 126 6.09 7.60 3.46
CA ASP A 126 7.18 7.10 2.64
C ASP A 126 7.46 5.61 2.92
N LEU A 127 7.58 5.22 4.20
CA LEU A 127 7.86 3.84 4.61
C LEU A 127 6.83 2.84 4.08
N LEU A 128 5.56 3.25 4.02
CA LEU A 128 4.46 2.39 3.62
C LEU A 128 3.95 2.66 2.20
N ASN A 129 4.49 3.67 1.51
CA ASN A 129 3.99 4.17 0.22
C ASN A 129 2.48 4.43 0.28
N VAL A 130 2.05 5.25 1.24
CA VAL A 130 0.63 5.65 1.42
C VAL A 130 0.46 7.15 1.56
N SER A 131 -0.75 7.63 1.31
CA SER A 131 -1.22 8.97 1.66
C SER A 131 -2.17 8.90 2.85
N LEU A 132 -1.86 9.63 3.92
CA LEU A 132 -2.68 9.69 5.12
C LEU A 132 -3.72 10.82 5.02
N ASN A 133 -4.96 10.54 5.40
CA ASN A 133 -6.02 11.56 5.47
C ASN A 133 -5.81 12.52 6.65
N SER A 134 -5.30 11.99 7.77
CA SER A 134 -4.98 12.78 8.97
C SER A 134 -3.86 12.15 9.77
N ALA A 135 -3.17 12.97 10.55
CA ALA A 135 -2.26 12.51 11.60
C ALA A 135 -2.61 13.23 12.90
N GLN A 136 -2.66 12.50 14.01
CA GLN A 136 -2.95 13.07 15.33
C GLN A 136 -2.01 12.52 16.39
N ARG A 137 -1.56 13.44 17.24
CA ARG A 137 -0.79 13.15 18.45
C ARG A 137 -1.74 12.94 19.62
N PHE A 138 -1.41 11.97 20.47
CA PHE A 138 -2.07 11.78 21.76
C PHE A 138 -1.07 11.71 22.90
N THR A 139 -1.33 12.47 23.95
CA THR A 139 -0.79 12.14 25.28
C THR A 139 -1.59 11.01 25.91
N SER A 140 -1.08 10.44 27.01
CA SER A 140 -1.85 9.46 27.81
C SER A 140 -3.24 9.98 28.22
N ALA A 141 -3.36 11.26 28.60
CA ALA A 141 -4.62 11.86 29.01
C ALA A 141 -5.59 12.06 27.82
N ASP A 142 -5.08 12.54 26.68
CA ASP A 142 -5.88 12.72 25.47
C ASP A 142 -6.41 11.38 24.97
N LEU A 143 -5.54 10.37 24.95
CA LEU A 143 -5.89 9.01 24.53
C LEU A 143 -6.90 8.39 25.50
N ALA A 144 -6.76 8.59 26.81
CA ALA A 144 -7.74 8.11 27.79
C ALA A 144 -9.13 8.71 27.56
N THR A 145 -9.18 10.01 27.20
CA THR A 145 -10.43 10.70 26.88
C THR A 145 -11.02 10.18 25.57
N LEU A 146 -10.19 9.98 24.54
CA LEU A 146 -10.60 9.41 23.27
C LEU A 146 -11.17 8.00 23.47
N LEU A 147 -10.51 7.15 24.26
CA LEU A 147 -10.90 5.76 24.52
C LEU A 147 -12.04 5.62 25.52
N ALA A 148 -12.61 6.69 26.08
CA ALA A 148 -13.71 6.59 27.04
C ALA A 148 -14.90 5.72 26.54
N PRO A 149 -15.31 5.76 25.25
CA PRO A 149 -16.38 4.91 24.71
C PRO A 149 -16.05 3.41 24.66
N VAL A 150 -14.77 3.03 24.66
CA VAL A 150 -14.30 1.63 24.65
C VAL A 150 -14.69 0.91 25.95
N GLY A 151 -14.79 1.66 27.05
CA GLY A 151 -15.04 1.13 28.38
C GLY A 151 -13.91 0.21 28.88
N PRO A 152 -14.11 -0.45 30.04
CA PRO A 152 -13.15 -1.40 30.57
C PRO A 152 -13.05 -2.66 29.69
N GLN A 153 -11.83 -3.10 29.40
CA GLN A 153 -11.57 -4.24 28.52
C GLN A 153 -10.69 -5.30 29.19
N PRO A 154 -10.98 -6.60 29.00
CA PRO A 154 -10.10 -7.66 29.48
C PRO A 154 -8.83 -7.72 28.64
N VAL A 155 -7.67 -7.78 29.28
CA VAL A 155 -6.36 -7.85 28.64
C VAL A 155 -5.48 -8.85 29.37
N THR A 156 -4.73 -9.65 28.62
CA THR A 156 -3.69 -10.51 29.17
C THR A 156 -2.34 -9.96 28.74
N LEU A 157 -1.59 -9.41 29.68
CA LEU A 157 -0.26 -8.87 29.42
C LEU A 157 0.80 -9.96 29.63
N PRO A 158 1.71 -10.18 28.67
CA PRO A 158 2.73 -11.23 28.79
C PRO A 158 3.82 -10.88 29.84
N GLN A 159 3.98 -9.60 30.15
CA GLN A 159 4.98 -9.07 31.08
C GLN A 159 4.57 -7.69 31.59
N ASP A 160 5.15 -7.30 32.73
CA ASP A 160 4.95 -5.99 33.36
C ASP A 160 5.31 -4.86 32.38
N ILE A 161 4.47 -3.83 32.34
CA ILE A 161 4.75 -2.60 31.60
C ILE A 161 5.39 -1.61 32.58
N TRP A 162 6.58 -1.13 32.20
CA TRP A 162 7.34 -0.15 32.96
C TRP A 162 7.42 1.16 32.17
N ASP A 163 7.40 2.27 32.91
CA ASP A 163 7.68 3.60 32.40
C ASP A 163 8.87 4.18 33.17
N GLY A 164 9.86 4.67 32.45
CA GLY A 164 11.08 5.22 33.03
C GLY A 164 12.12 5.52 31.98
N GLY A 165 13.08 6.38 32.29
CA GLY A 165 14.14 6.68 31.34
C GLY A 165 14.92 7.93 31.66
N GLY A 166 16.12 8.01 31.09
CA GLY A 166 17.09 9.05 31.44
C GLY A 166 17.47 8.95 32.92
N SER A 167 17.16 10.00 33.68
CA SER A 167 17.41 10.09 35.13
C SER A 167 16.21 9.66 36.01
N VAL A 168 15.09 9.25 35.41
CA VAL A 168 13.87 8.86 36.14
C VAL A 168 13.88 7.36 36.41
N GLU A 169 13.68 6.98 37.67
CA GLU A 169 13.57 5.59 38.09
C GLU A 169 12.35 4.92 37.43
N ALA A 170 12.54 3.69 36.94
CA ALA A 170 11.47 2.95 36.28
C ALA A 170 10.35 2.60 37.27
N ALA A 171 9.15 3.09 36.99
CA ALA A 171 7.94 2.77 37.72
C ALA A 171 7.09 1.78 36.93
N ARG A 172 6.49 0.82 37.63
CA ARG A 172 5.57 -0.12 36.99
C ARG A 172 4.24 0.57 36.71
N VAL A 173 3.81 0.55 35.45
CA VAL A 173 2.52 1.10 35.01
C VAL A 173 1.44 0.04 35.07
N LEU A 174 1.70 -1.16 34.54
CA LEU A 174 0.74 -2.27 34.53
C LEU A 174 1.43 -3.60 34.88
N PRO A 175 0.80 -4.46 35.71
CA PRO A 175 1.31 -5.79 35.98
C PRO A 175 1.06 -6.77 34.82
N ALA A 176 1.89 -7.80 34.71
CA ALA A 176 1.65 -8.95 33.84
C ALA A 176 0.42 -9.75 34.29
N GLY A 177 -0.10 -10.56 33.37
CA GLY A 177 -1.24 -11.45 33.60
C GLY A 177 -2.57 -10.89 33.09
N ALA A 178 -3.65 -11.59 33.43
CA ALA A 178 -5.00 -11.20 33.04
C ALA A 178 -5.54 -10.12 33.99
N ALA A 179 -6.01 -9.01 33.42
CA ALA A 179 -6.64 -7.91 34.13
C ALA A 179 -7.73 -7.28 33.27
N THR A 180 -8.70 -6.62 33.91
CA THR A 180 -9.64 -5.73 33.22
C THR A 180 -9.11 -4.31 33.34
N LEU A 181 -8.71 -3.73 32.21
CA LEU A 181 -8.09 -2.42 32.16
C LEU A 181 -9.12 -1.36 31.76
N SER A 182 -9.14 -0.25 32.49
CA SER A 182 -9.88 0.96 32.12
C SER A 182 -9.25 1.66 30.90
N PRO A 183 -10.00 2.55 30.21
CA PRO A 183 -9.43 3.35 29.11
C PRO A 183 -8.18 4.14 29.51
N ALA A 184 -8.13 4.65 30.74
CA ALA A 184 -6.97 5.37 31.28
C ALA A 184 -5.75 4.45 31.46
N GLU A 185 -5.96 3.22 31.92
CA GLU A 185 -4.88 2.23 32.06
C GLU A 185 -4.37 1.75 30.70
N ILE A 186 -5.26 1.55 29.72
CA ILE A 186 -4.87 1.21 28.35
C ILE A 186 -4.02 2.33 27.75
N ALA A 187 -4.46 3.58 27.89
CA ALA A 187 -3.74 4.75 27.40
C ALA A 187 -2.38 4.93 28.10
N ALA A 188 -2.31 4.74 29.42
CA ALA A 188 -1.06 4.76 30.18
C ALA A 188 -0.10 3.65 29.72
N GLY A 189 -0.60 2.44 29.49
CA GLY A 189 0.19 1.33 28.98
C GLY A 189 0.76 1.58 27.58
N LEU A 190 -0.01 2.23 26.69
CA LEU A 190 0.44 2.62 25.35
C LEU A 190 1.45 3.78 25.37
N ALA A 191 1.31 4.71 26.31
CA ALA A 191 2.20 5.87 26.49
C ALA A 191 3.46 5.57 27.33
N ALA A 192 3.53 4.40 27.97
CA ALA A 192 4.67 4.01 28.79
C ALA A 192 5.91 3.68 27.95
N MET A 193 7.08 4.18 28.36
CA MET A 193 8.34 3.91 27.67
C MET A 193 9.45 3.64 28.66
N GLN A 194 10.24 2.60 28.41
CA GLN A 194 11.43 2.31 29.19
C GLN A 194 12.68 2.57 28.36
N ALA A 195 13.49 3.56 28.75
CA ALA A 195 14.75 3.82 28.06
C ALA A 195 15.70 2.63 28.18
N ALA A 196 16.54 2.44 27.15
CA ALA A 196 17.53 1.37 27.07
C ALA A 196 16.97 -0.07 27.05
N VAL A 197 15.65 -0.24 26.89
CA VAL A 197 15.01 -1.53 26.61
C VAL A 197 14.63 -1.57 25.13
N ALA A 198 14.92 -2.70 24.47
CA ALA A 198 14.58 -2.87 23.07
C ALA A 198 13.05 -2.90 22.87
N GLU A 199 12.57 -2.28 21.81
CA GLU A 199 11.15 -2.16 21.51
C GLU A 199 10.49 -3.53 21.28
N SER A 200 11.25 -4.54 20.83
CA SER A 200 10.74 -5.91 20.64
C SER A 200 10.08 -6.49 21.89
N TYR A 201 10.48 -6.06 23.10
CA TYR A 201 9.81 -6.45 24.34
C TYR A 201 8.42 -5.81 24.47
N ARG A 202 8.27 -4.59 23.94
CA ARG A 202 7.01 -3.85 23.97
C ARG A 202 6.00 -4.29 22.90
N LEU A 203 6.43 -4.84 21.77
CA LEU A 203 5.51 -5.18 20.67
C LEU A 203 4.32 -6.07 21.08
N PRO A 204 4.51 -7.16 21.86
CA PRO A 204 3.40 -7.97 22.34
C PRO A 204 2.45 -7.22 23.29
N GLN A 205 2.99 -6.31 24.12
CA GLN A 205 2.19 -5.49 25.04
C GLN A 205 1.36 -4.47 24.26
N VAL A 206 1.96 -3.77 23.29
CA VAL A 206 1.27 -2.81 22.40
C VAL A 206 0.17 -3.51 21.62
N LYS A 207 0.43 -4.71 21.08
CA LYS A 207 -0.57 -5.54 20.40
C LYS A 207 -1.74 -5.90 21.33
N ALA A 208 -1.45 -6.33 22.56
CA ALA A 208 -2.49 -6.69 23.53
C ALA A 208 -3.38 -5.49 23.89
N LEU A 209 -2.79 -4.30 24.05
CA LEU A 209 -3.52 -3.07 24.36
C LEU A 209 -4.38 -2.58 23.19
N TRP A 210 -3.85 -2.55 21.96
CA TRP A 210 -4.67 -2.25 20.79
C TRP A 210 -5.74 -3.31 20.53
N GLY A 211 -5.46 -4.58 20.87
CA GLY A 211 -6.43 -5.66 20.78
C GLY A 211 -7.58 -5.49 21.77
N ALA A 212 -7.32 -4.88 22.92
CA ALA A 212 -8.35 -4.49 23.87
C ALA A 212 -9.28 -3.42 23.26
N VAL A 213 -8.72 -2.42 22.59
CA VAL A 213 -9.48 -1.37 21.89
C VAL A 213 -10.30 -1.97 20.75
N ALA A 214 -9.72 -2.83 19.93
CA ALA A 214 -10.40 -3.49 18.81
C ALA A 214 -11.60 -4.34 19.27
N ARG A 215 -11.50 -5.01 20.43
CA ARG A 215 -12.59 -5.85 20.95
C ARG A 215 -13.85 -5.07 21.33
N ALA A 216 -13.74 -3.75 21.54
CA ALA A 216 -14.91 -2.92 21.80
C ALA A 216 -15.76 -2.68 20.54
N GLY A 217 -15.25 -3.01 19.34
CA GLY A 217 -16.01 -2.95 18.11
C GLY A 217 -17.22 -3.88 18.14
N VAL A 218 -18.35 -3.41 17.66
CA VAL A 218 -19.60 -4.19 17.61
C VAL A 218 -19.62 -5.03 16.34
N GLU A 219 -19.99 -6.31 16.43
CA GLU A 219 -20.30 -7.07 15.21
C GLU A 219 -21.54 -6.47 14.55
N ALA A 220 -21.37 -5.90 13.36
CA ALA A 220 -22.48 -5.41 12.57
C ALA A 220 -23.25 -6.62 12.00
N ASP A 221 -24.55 -6.72 12.29
CA ASP A 221 -25.44 -7.58 11.52
C ASP A 221 -25.44 -7.10 10.06
N VAL A 222 -25.23 -8.02 9.11
CA VAL A 222 -25.18 -7.77 7.65
C VAL A 222 -26.53 -7.26 7.09
N ALA A 223 -27.52 -7.03 7.95
CA ALA A 223 -28.89 -6.68 7.60
C ALA A 223 -29.22 -5.20 7.87
N ASP A 224 -28.44 -4.27 7.31
CA ASP A 224 -29.00 -3.02 6.74
C ASP A 224 -27.90 -2.28 5.96
N ALA A 225 -27.62 -2.74 4.73
CA ALA A 225 -26.94 -1.93 3.72
C ALA A 225 -27.93 -0.87 3.16
N GLY A 226 -28.56 -0.11 4.06
CA GLY A 226 -29.33 1.09 3.73
C GLY A 226 -28.34 2.18 3.37
N GLY A 227 -28.33 2.55 2.09
CA GLY A 227 -27.33 3.42 1.46
C GLY A 227 -26.88 4.58 2.34
N ALA A 228 -25.66 4.49 2.85
CA ALA A 228 -24.94 5.64 3.35
C ALA A 228 -24.70 6.57 2.16
N SER A 229 -25.47 7.66 2.11
CA SER A 229 -25.20 8.76 1.20
C SER A 229 -23.79 9.26 1.49
N THR A 230 -22.93 9.18 0.48
CA THR A 230 -21.63 9.83 0.40
C THR A 230 -21.83 11.33 0.54
N THR A 231 -21.93 11.80 1.78
CA THR A 231 -21.79 13.21 2.09
C THR A 231 -20.30 13.48 2.04
N THR A 232 -19.87 14.10 0.94
CA THR A 232 -18.57 14.73 0.76
C THR A 232 -18.41 15.84 1.79
N THR A 233 -18.11 15.44 3.02
CA THR A 233 -17.71 16.37 4.06
C THR A 233 -16.27 16.74 3.75
N THR A 234 -16.02 18.00 3.37
CA THR A 234 -14.71 18.55 3.01
C THR A 234 -13.78 18.76 4.21
N ALA A 235 -14.21 18.36 5.42
CA ALA A 235 -13.40 18.44 6.64
C ALA A 235 -12.82 17.06 6.96
N THR A 236 -11.50 17.01 7.18
CA THR A 236 -10.82 15.85 7.74
C THR A 236 -11.49 15.49 9.08
N PRO A 237 -11.99 14.25 9.27
CA PRO A 237 -12.71 13.89 10.48
C PRO A 237 -11.75 13.88 11.69
N ASP A 238 -12.19 14.44 12.81
CA ASP A 238 -11.47 14.39 14.08
C ASP A 238 -11.38 12.96 14.61
N ALA A 239 -10.37 12.65 15.44
CA ALA A 239 -10.15 11.29 15.93
C ALA A 239 -11.33 10.67 16.70
N SER A 240 -12.16 11.46 17.38
CA SER A 240 -13.37 10.96 18.05
C SER A 240 -14.40 10.44 17.04
N THR A 241 -14.54 11.11 15.90
CA THR A 241 -15.41 10.70 14.80
C THR A 241 -14.87 9.42 14.17
N VAL A 242 -13.55 9.36 13.95
CA VAL A 242 -12.86 8.16 13.45
C VAL A 242 -13.04 6.98 14.40
N LEU A 243 -12.84 7.16 15.70
CA LEU A 243 -13.02 6.09 16.69
C LEU A 243 -14.49 5.64 16.75
N THR A 244 -15.44 6.57 16.68
CA THR A 244 -16.87 6.22 16.69
C THR A 244 -17.23 5.38 15.47
N ALA A 245 -16.75 5.76 14.29
CA ALA A 245 -16.92 4.98 13.05
C ALA A 245 -16.25 3.60 13.15
N LEU A 246 -15.04 3.54 13.71
CA LEU A 246 -14.31 2.30 13.93
C LEU A 246 -15.09 1.34 14.86
N LEU A 247 -15.61 1.83 15.99
CA LEU A 247 -16.35 1.00 16.96
C LEU A 247 -17.78 0.63 16.50
N ALA A 248 -18.32 1.32 15.49
CA ALA A 248 -19.64 1.04 14.94
C ALA A 248 -19.71 -0.28 14.12
N GLY A 249 -18.58 -0.96 13.93
CA GLY A 249 -18.51 -2.25 13.26
C GLY A 249 -17.36 -3.10 13.82
N ARG A 250 -17.09 -4.22 13.13
CA ARG A 250 -15.99 -5.11 13.49
C ARG A 250 -14.66 -4.37 13.35
N VAL A 251 -13.80 -4.51 14.35
CA VAL A 251 -12.44 -3.96 14.33
C VAL A 251 -11.45 -5.11 14.33
N ASP A 252 -10.66 -5.20 13.28
CA ASP A 252 -9.53 -6.12 13.22
C ASP A 252 -8.25 -5.41 13.69
N LEU A 253 -7.33 -6.18 14.28
CA LEU A 253 -6.01 -5.70 14.65
C LEU A 253 -4.95 -6.43 13.83
N TRP A 254 -4.13 -5.65 13.14
CA TRP A 254 -2.92 -6.11 12.51
C TRP A 254 -1.70 -5.49 13.18
N GLN A 255 -0.64 -6.26 13.39
CA GLN A 255 0.67 -5.75 13.79
C GLN A 255 1.66 -6.22 12.74
N ILE A 256 2.26 -5.28 12.00
CA ILE A 256 3.15 -5.60 10.89
C ILE A 256 4.36 -6.33 11.44
N SER A 257 4.68 -7.47 10.82
CA SER A 257 5.89 -8.22 11.13
C SER A 257 7.13 -7.35 10.92
N SER A 258 8.03 -7.37 11.91
CA SER A 258 9.26 -6.59 11.87
C SER A 258 10.44 -7.41 12.36
N SER A 259 11.61 -7.14 11.81
CA SER A 259 12.86 -7.82 12.17
C SER A 259 13.91 -6.78 12.57
N ARG A 260 14.63 -7.05 13.65
CA ARG A 260 15.66 -6.13 14.15
C ARG A 260 16.84 -6.12 13.18
N LEU A 261 17.24 -4.92 12.75
CA LEU A 261 18.40 -4.70 11.89
C LEU A 261 19.68 -4.73 12.73
N VAL A 262 20.40 -5.85 12.66
CA VAL A 262 21.68 -6.07 13.36
C VAL A 262 22.91 -5.89 12.47
N ASP A 263 22.70 -5.67 11.17
CA ASP A 263 23.77 -5.51 10.19
C ASP A 263 24.43 -4.13 10.29
N ALA A 264 25.77 -4.10 10.33
CA ALA A 264 26.54 -2.86 10.52
C ALA A 264 26.59 -1.95 9.27
N GLN A 265 26.22 -2.44 8.09
CA GLN A 265 26.10 -1.59 6.90
C GLN A 265 24.79 -0.81 6.93
N ARG A 266 23.69 -1.48 7.28
CA ARG A 266 22.34 -0.89 7.35
C ARG A 266 22.03 -0.20 8.68
N ASN A 267 22.73 -0.56 9.74
CA ASN A 267 22.61 0.02 11.08
C ASN A 267 24.01 0.25 11.70
N PRO A 268 24.81 1.18 11.15
CA PRO A 268 26.18 1.41 11.61
C PRO A 268 26.26 1.96 13.04
N ALA A 269 25.20 2.64 13.51
CA ALA A 269 25.11 3.21 14.85
C ALA A 269 24.57 2.21 15.89
N GLY A 270 24.22 0.98 15.51
CA GLY A 270 23.70 -0.03 16.43
C GLY A 270 22.39 0.38 17.12
N LEU A 271 21.57 1.18 16.43
CA LEU A 271 20.29 1.66 16.92
C LEU A 271 19.32 0.50 17.12
N ASP A 272 18.29 0.70 17.94
CA ASP A 272 17.18 -0.26 18.03
C ASP A 272 16.23 -0.06 16.84
N LEU A 273 16.68 -0.55 15.69
CA LEU A 273 16.10 -0.30 14.37
C LEU A 273 15.44 -1.57 13.82
N TYR A 274 14.26 -1.43 13.23
CA TYR A 274 13.46 -2.55 12.72
C TYR A 274 13.14 -2.39 11.24
N ALA A 275 13.39 -3.43 10.45
CA ALA A 275 12.89 -3.52 9.08
C ALA A 275 11.48 -4.15 9.09
N LEU A 276 10.52 -3.46 8.50
CA LEU A 276 9.18 -4.00 8.28
C LEU A 276 9.17 -5.01 7.12
N ASP A 277 8.29 -6.00 7.21
CA ASP A 277 7.95 -6.85 6.07
C ASP A 277 7.09 -6.05 5.09
N GLY A 278 7.73 -5.49 4.05
CA GLY A 278 7.06 -4.67 3.05
C GLY A 278 5.99 -5.42 2.25
N GLY A 279 6.16 -6.72 2.03
CA GLY A 279 5.16 -7.54 1.35
C GLY A 279 3.90 -7.73 2.20
N GLU A 280 4.08 -7.92 3.51
CA GLU A 280 2.97 -7.95 4.47
C GLU A 280 2.29 -6.58 4.59
N ALA A 281 3.06 -5.51 4.72
CA ALA A 281 2.53 -4.14 4.81
C ALA A 281 1.66 -3.80 3.59
N LEU A 282 2.16 -4.07 2.39
CA LEU A 282 1.43 -3.86 1.14
C LEU A 282 0.17 -4.73 1.06
N MET A 283 0.24 -6.01 1.43
CA MET A 283 -0.92 -6.89 1.46
C MET A 283 -2.02 -6.35 2.40
N VAL A 284 -1.65 -5.93 3.61
CA VAL A 284 -2.59 -5.40 4.60
C VAL A 284 -3.20 -4.10 4.10
N LEU A 285 -2.40 -3.16 3.61
CA LEU A 285 -2.86 -1.87 3.11
C LEU A 285 -3.71 -2.01 1.84
N ALA A 286 -3.32 -2.87 0.89
CA ALA A 286 -4.12 -3.16 -0.30
C ALA A 286 -5.49 -3.78 0.05
N SER A 287 -5.58 -4.49 1.18
CA SER A 287 -6.85 -5.07 1.63
C SER A 287 -7.71 -4.11 2.46
N THR A 288 -7.09 -3.21 3.24
CA THR A 288 -7.80 -2.38 4.25
C THR A 288 -7.98 -0.94 3.79
N ALA A 289 -7.03 -0.41 3.02
CA ALA A 289 -7.02 0.96 2.53
C ALA A 289 -6.40 1.07 1.11
N PRO A 290 -6.96 0.39 0.09
CA PRO A 290 -6.37 0.37 -1.25
C PRO A 290 -6.25 1.77 -1.88
N GLY A 291 -7.23 2.65 -1.66
CA GLY A 291 -7.21 4.02 -2.16
C GLY A 291 -6.18 4.93 -1.48
N ALA A 292 -5.53 4.48 -0.41
CA ALA A 292 -4.47 5.22 0.27
C ALA A 292 -3.08 4.89 -0.29
N LEU A 293 -2.92 3.82 -1.07
CA LEU A 293 -1.64 3.44 -1.66
C LEU A 293 -1.21 4.50 -2.68
N THR A 294 -0.01 5.03 -2.51
CA THR A 294 0.62 5.91 -3.49
C THR A 294 1.44 5.07 -4.45
N LEU A 295 1.10 5.16 -5.73
CA LEU A 295 1.90 4.56 -6.78
C LEU A 295 3.16 5.39 -6.98
N SER A 296 4.27 4.90 -6.41
CA SER A 296 5.57 5.56 -6.46
C SER A 296 6.29 5.35 -7.79
N ASN A 297 5.78 4.47 -8.66
CA ASN A 297 6.34 4.22 -9.98
C ASN A 297 5.39 4.70 -11.10
N THR A 298 5.93 5.12 -12.24
CA THR A 298 5.15 5.39 -13.47
C THR A 298 4.74 4.12 -14.21
N ASN A 299 5.08 2.95 -13.64
CA ASN A 299 4.72 1.64 -14.14
C ASN A 299 3.22 1.35 -13.96
N ILE A 300 2.73 0.36 -14.70
CA ILE A 300 1.31 0.03 -14.72
C ILE A 300 0.76 -0.40 -13.35
N SER A 301 -0.46 0.06 -13.10
CA SER A 301 -1.28 -0.20 -11.92
C SER A 301 -1.98 -1.55 -12.06
N LEU A 302 -1.84 -2.43 -11.08
CA LEU A 302 -2.31 -3.81 -11.13
C LEU A 302 -3.37 -4.09 -10.07
N MET A 303 -4.38 -4.85 -10.48
CA MET A 303 -5.27 -5.56 -9.57
C MET A 303 -4.91 -7.05 -9.58
N ILE A 304 -4.82 -7.66 -8.41
CA ILE A 304 -4.53 -9.09 -8.26
C ILE A 304 -5.72 -9.78 -7.62
N ASP A 305 -6.25 -10.79 -8.31
CA ASP A 305 -7.21 -11.73 -7.77
C ASP A 305 -6.51 -13.02 -7.34
N ILE A 306 -6.76 -13.39 -6.08
CA ILE A 306 -6.22 -14.59 -5.46
C ILE A 306 -7.39 -15.56 -5.24
N PRO A 307 -7.54 -16.58 -6.08
CA PRO A 307 -8.51 -17.66 -5.89
C PRO A 307 -8.01 -18.75 -4.92
N PHE A 308 -6.99 -18.44 -4.11
CA PHE A 308 -6.39 -19.38 -3.16
C PHE A 308 -6.76 -19.03 -1.72
N ASP A 309 -6.96 -20.06 -0.91
CA ASP A 309 -7.26 -19.91 0.51
C ASP A 309 -6.03 -19.57 1.36
N ASP A 310 -4.83 -19.79 0.83
CA ASP A 310 -3.56 -19.54 1.50
C ASP A 310 -2.98 -18.15 1.15
N ALA A 311 -2.79 -17.32 2.18
CA ALA A 311 -2.23 -15.98 2.08
C ALA A 311 -0.74 -15.96 1.71
N SER A 312 -0.04 -17.10 1.79
CA SER A 312 1.37 -17.22 1.36
C SER A 312 1.55 -16.91 -0.13
N PHE A 313 0.62 -17.37 -0.98
CA PHE A 313 0.64 -17.10 -2.41
C PHE A 313 0.39 -15.64 -2.73
N ALA A 314 -0.52 -15.00 -1.99
CA ALA A 314 -0.78 -13.57 -2.09
C ALA A 314 0.48 -12.76 -1.81
N ARG A 315 1.15 -13.07 -0.69
CA ARG A 315 2.38 -12.41 -0.25
C ARG A 315 3.49 -12.56 -1.29
N GLU A 316 3.69 -13.75 -1.83
CA GLU A 316 4.76 -14.02 -2.80
C GLU A 316 4.51 -13.32 -4.14
N ALA A 317 3.27 -13.30 -4.63
CA ALA A 317 2.90 -12.60 -5.86
C ALA A 317 3.14 -11.09 -5.74
N VAL A 318 2.69 -10.50 -4.64
CA VAL A 318 2.88 -9.08 -4.34
C VAL A 318 4.37 -8.73 -4.19
N THR A 319 5.13 -9.55 -3.48
CA THR A 319 6.58 -9.31 -3.27
C THR A 319 7.35 -9.30 -4.59
N ARG A 320 7.03 -10.24 -5.49
CA ARG A 320 7.66 -10.33 -6.82
C ARG A 320 7.27 -9.18 -7.73
N LEU A 321 6.01 -8.76 -7.70
CA LEU A 321 5.54 -7.63 -8.49
C LEU A 321 6.14 -6.32 -7.98
N ALA A 322 6.23 -6.14 -6.66
CA ALA A 322 6.92 -5.03 -6.04
C ALA A 322 8.42 -5.01 -6.41
N TYR A 323 9.09 -6.16 -6.50
CA TYR A 323 10.48 -6.24 -6.98
C TYR A 323 10.67 -5.73 -8.41
N LEU A 324 9.67 -5.89 -9.28
CA LEU A 324 9.69 -5.36 -10.65
C LEU A 324 9.19 -3.91 -10.74
N GLY A 325 8.91 -3.28 -9.60
CA GLY A 325 8.36 -1.94 -9.54
C GLY A 325 6.93 -1.85 -10.06
N ALA A 326 6.18 -2.95 -10.08
CA ALA A 326 4.78 -2.95 -10.46
C ALA A 326 3.92 -2.40 -9.32
N ASN A 327 2.93 -1.60 -9.69
CA ASN A 327 2.09 -0.86 -8.76
C ASN A 327 0.85 -1.69 -8.39
N VAL A 328 0.90 -2.49 -7.32
CA VAL A 328 -0.28 -3.28 -6.90
C VAL A 328 -1.27 -2.38 -6.16
N VAL A 329 -2.36 -2.01 -6.83
CA VAL A 329 -3.40 -1.09 -6.29
C VAL A 329 -4.48 -1.85 -5.52
N VAL A 330 -4.88 -3.02 -6.03
CA VAL A 330 -5.99 -3.78 -5.47
C VAL A 330 -5.59 -5.23 -5.31
N LEU A 331 -5.76 -5.76 -4.10
CA LEU A 331 -5.63 -7.19 -3.82
C LEU A 331 -7.00 -7.72 -3.40
N ARG A 332 -7.54 -8.69 -4.13
CA ARG A 332 -8.83 -9.29 -3.80
C ARG A 332 -8.72 -10.79 -3.73
N ARG A 333 -9.29 -11.37 -2.68
CA ARG A 333 -9.55 -12.81 -2.64
C ARG A 333 -10.85 -13.11 -3.37
N THR A 334 -10.80 -14.01 -4.33
CA THR A 334 -11.99 -14.46 -5.08
C THR A 334 -12.44 -15.82 -4.56
N LEU A 335 -13.75 -16.04 -4.50
CA LEU A 335 -14.34 -17.33 -4.12
C LEU A 335 -14.43 -18.30 -5.31
N ASP A 336 -14.05 -17.84 -6.50
CA ASP A 336 -13.99 -18.67 -7.70
C ASP A 336 -12.87 -19.70 -7.60
N PRO A 337 -13.08 -20.93 -8.11
CA PRO A 337 -12.04 -21.95 -8.07
C PRO A 337 -10.82 -21.51 -8.89
N PRO A 338 -9.59 -21.77 -8.40
CA PRO A 338 -8.36 -21.42 -9.09
C PRO A 338 -8.32 -22.10 -10.45
N GLN A 339 -7.97 -21.32 -11.48
CA GLN A 339 -7.77 -21.83 -12.83
C GLN A 339 -6.40 -22.48 -12.95
N GLU A 340 -6.20 -23.36 -13.93
CA GLU A 340 -4.88 -23.95 -14.19
C GLU A 340 -3.84 -22.88 -14.54
N ARG A 341 -4.25 -21.86 -15.32
CA ARG A 341 -3.35 -20.82 -15.83
C ARG A 341 -3.54 -19.49 -15.13
N THR A 342 -2.46 -18.74 -14.97
CA THR A 342 -2.51 -17.34 -14.54
C THR A 342 -2.95 -16.47 -15.70
N VAL A 343 -4.08 -15.78 -15.54
CA VAL A 343 -4.72 -15.00 -16.61
C VAL A 343 -4.57 -13.51 -16.34
N VAL A 344 -4.13 -12.77 -17.35
CA VAL A 344 -3.99 -11.31 -17.35
C VAL A 344 -5.08 -10.72 -18.23
N HIS A 345 -5.98 -9.98 -17.61
CA HIS A 345 -6.96 -9.16 -18.29
C HIS A 345 -6.40 -7.74 -18.47
N TYR A 346 -6.31 -7.27 -19.72
CA TYR A 346 -5.77 -5.96 -20.05
C TYR A 346 -6.69 -5.20 -21.01
N GLY A 347 -6.77 -3.88 -20.85
CA GLY A 347 -7.55 -3.00 -21.74
C GLY A 347 -6.71 -2.28 -22.80
N ASP A 348 -5.40 -2.15 -22.59
CA ASP A 348 -4.46 -1.48 -23.51
C ASP A 348 -3.25 -2.37 -23.84
N SER A 349 -2.84 -2.33 -25.10
CA SER A 349 -1.61 -2.92 -25.65
C SER A 349 -0.33 -2.50 -24.91
N LEU A 350 -0.29 -1.29 -24.34
CA LEU A 350 0.83 -0.81 -23.53
C LEU A 350 0.91 -1.59 -22.21
N ALA A 351 -0.23 -1.78 -21.53
CA ALA A 351 -0.31 -2.59 -20.32
C ALA A 351 0.08 -4.05 -20.55
N ARG A 352 -0.32 -4.63 -21.70
CA ARG A 352 0.12 -5.99 -22.08
C ARG A 352 1.64 -6.10 -22.17
N THR A 353 2.28 -5.16 -22.87
CA THR A 353 3.74 -5.20 -23.10
C THR A 353 4.50 -5.16 -21.77
N GLU A 354 3.99 -4.42 -20.80
CA GLU A 354 4.60 -4.31 -19.49
C GLU A 354 4.35 -5.54 -18.62
N VAL A 355 3.12 -6.11 -18.61
CA VAL A 355 2.83 -7.36 -17.89
C VAL A 355 3.57 -8.57 -18.48
N GLU A 356 3.87 -8.58 -19.79
CA GLU A 356 4.70 -9.62 -20.41
C GLU A 356 6.09 -9.74 -19.74
N SER A 357 6.64 -8.64 -19.20
CA SER A 357 7.90 -8.66 -18.46
C SER A 357 7.80 -9.42 -17.11
N TYR A 358 6.59 -9.53 -16.55
CA TYR A 358 6.31 -10.15 -15.25
C TYR A 358 6.22 -11.68 -15.32
N ALA A 359 6.10 -12.26 -16.52
CA ALA A 359 6.05 -13.71 -16.72
C ALA A 359 7.29 -14.43 -16.17
N SER A 360 8.43 -13.75 -16.11
CA SER A 360 9.68 -14.29 -15.53
C SER A 360 9.55 -14.60 -14.02
N LEU A 361 8.72 -13.86 -13.29
CA LEU A 361 8.53 -14.03 -11.85
C LEU A 361 7.21 -14.69 -11.47
N LEU A 362 6.15 -14.50 -12.26
CA LEU A 362 4.82 -15.07 -12.01
C LEU A 362 4.59 -16.42 -12.72
N GLY A 363 5.53 -16.87 -13.57
CA GLY A 363 5.35 -18.05 -14.40
C GLY A 363 4.58 -17.73 -15.69
N PRO A 364 4.15 -18.74 -16.45
CA PRO A 364 3.48 -18.54 -17.74
C PRO A 364 2.18 -17.74 -17.55
N LEU A 365 2.01 -16.69 -18.35
CA LEU A 365 0.86 -15.79 -18.33
C LEU A 365 0.02 -15.98 -19.59
N GLU A 366 -1.29 -16.10 -19.42
CA GLU A 366 -2.26 -16.06 -20.51
C GLU A 366 -2.89 -14.67 -20.59
N PHE A 367 -2.93 -14.08 -21.78
CA PHE A 367 -3.37 -12.70 -21.99
C PHE A 367 -4.77 -12.67 -22.62
N VAL A 368 -5.72 -12.04 -21.95
CA VAL A 368 -7.10 -11.85 -22.40
C VAL A 368 -7.38 -10.35 -22.51
N GLU A 369 -7.67 -9.88 -23.71
CA GLU A 369 -8.11 -8.50 -23.91
C GLU A 369 -9.51 -8.33 -23.32
N THR A 370 -9.71 -7.32 -22.48
CA THR A 370 -10.99 -7.02 -21.83
C THR A 370 -11.43 -5.60 -22.13
N SER A 371 -12.73 -5.40 -22.34
CA SER A 371 -13.34 -4.07 -22.45
C SER A 371 -13.75 -3.49 -21.09
N VAL A 372 -13.64 -4.28 -20.00
CA VAL A 372 -13.93 -3.84 -18.63
C VAL A 372 -12.65 -3.28 -18.02
N ILE A 373 -12.58 -1.95 -17.91
CA ILE A 373 -11.46 -1.23 -17.29
C ILE A 373 -11.86 -0.91 -15.84
N ILE A 374 -10.90 -0.90 -14.91
CA ILE A 374 -11.09 -0.51 -13.51
C ILE A 374 -10.38 0.83 -13.33
N ALA A 375 -11.05 1.82 -12.72
CA ALA A 375 -10.47 3.16 -12.61
C ALA A 375 -9.17 3.10 -11.79
N GLY A 376 -8.05 3.56 -12.35
CA GLY A 376 -6.74 3.52 -11.69
C GLY A 376 -6.05 2.15 -11.70
N VAL A 377 -6.53 1.20 -12.51
CA VAL A 377 -5.88 -0.10 -12.73
C VAL A 377 -5.73 -0.35 -14.24
N ASP A 378 -4.50 -0.57 -14.67
CA ASP A 378 -4.11 -0.78 -16.07
C ASP A 378 -4.25 -2.25 -16.49
N ALA A 379 -4.05 -3.20 -15.56
CA ALA A 379 -4.27 -4.64 -15.80
C ALA A 379 -4.72 -5.41 -14.56
N ARG A 380 -5.51 -6.46 -14.77
CA ARG A 380 -5.99 -7.37 -13.73
C ARG A 380 -5.37 -8.75 -13.92
N ILE A 381 -4.71 -9.28 -12.89
CA ILE A 381 -4.05 -10.58 -12.89
C ILE A 381 -4.84 -11.52 -11.98
N VAL A 382 -5.31 -12.65 -12.52
CA VAL A 382 -5.95 -13.73 -11.77
C VAL A 382 -4.94 -14.86 -11.63
N LEU A 383 -4.52 -15.17 -10.41
CA LEU A 383 -3.50 -16.19 -10.16
C LEU A 383 -4.06 -17.59 -10.40
N GLY A 384 -3.32 -18.43 -11.14
CA GLY A 384 -3.66 -19.84 -11.39
C GLY A 384 -2.66 -20.82 -10.77
N HIS A 385 -2.90 -22.12 -10.95
CA HIS A 385 -2.01 -23.18 -10.46
C HIS A 385 -0.62 -23.15 -11.12
N ASP A 386 -0.48 -22.57 -12.31
CA ASP A 386 0.81 -22.30 -12.93
C ASP A 386 1.72 -21.44 -12.03
N PHE A 387 1.17 -20.44 -11.34
CA PHE A 387 1.92 -19.62 -10.40
C PHE A 387 2.43 -20.46 -9.22
N THR A 388 1.57 -21.28 -8.62
CA THR A 388 1.97 -22.11 -7.48
C THR A 388 3.00 -23.16 -7.87
N SER A 389 2.90 -23.71 -9.09
CA SER A 389 3.89 -24.63 -9.65
C SER A 389 5.25 -23.96 -9.88
N HIS A 390 5.26 -22.71 -10.35
CA HIS A 390 6.48 -21.91 -10.56
C HIS A 390 7.18 -21.59 -9.24
N LEU A 391 6.42 -21.33 -8.17
CA LEU A 391 6.96 -21.17 -6.82
C LEU A 391 7.58 -22.46 -6.30
N GLY A 392 6.90 -23.60 -6.47
CA GLY A 392 7.42 -24.92 -6.09
C GLY A 392 8.68 -25.33 -6.84
N ALA A 393 8.89 -24.81 -8.06
CA ALA A 393 10.06 -25.06 -8.89
C ALA A 393 11.27 -24.15 -8.57
N GLY A 394 11.15 -23.23 -7.61
CA GLY A 394 12.22 -22.28 -7.27
C GLY A 394 12.39 -21.15 -8.28
N GLY A 395 11.35 -20.83 -9.06
CA GLY A 395 11.38 -19.72 -9.99
C GLY A 395 11.66 -18.41 -9.26
N GLY A 396 12.74 -17.72 -9.59
CA GLY A 396 12.81 -16.25 -9.50
C GLY A 396 12.99 -15.54 -8.15
N THR A 397 13.53 -16.17 -7.11
CA THR A 397 14.33 -15.43 -6.11
C THR A 397 15.66 -16.13 -6.01
N GLY A 398 16.68 -15.58 -6.67
CA GLY A 398 18.05 -16.04 -6.50
C GLY A 398 18.39 -16.00 -5.02
N ALA A 399 18.49 -17.17 -4.40
CA ALA A 399 19.09 -17.33 -3.10
C ALA A 399 20.49 -16.72 -3.18
N THR A 400 20.71 -15.60 -2.48
CA THR A 400 22.06 -15.05 -2.31
C THR A 400 22.79 -15.98 -1.35
N THR A 401 23.32 -17.09 -1.88
CA THR A 401 24.28 -17.94 -1.17
C THR A 401 25.60 -17.18 -1.18
N THR A 402 25.82 -16.39 -0.13
CA THR A 402 27.15 -15.84 0.16
C THR A 402 28.05 -17.01 0.52
N THR A 403 28.78 -17.52 -0.46
CA THR A 403 29.79 -18.54 -0.24
C THR A 403 31.03 -17.83 0.27
N VAL A 404 31.28 -17.93 1.58
CA VAL A 404 32.53 -17.44 2.19
C VAL A 404 33.66 -18.35 1.71
N ALA A 405 34.48 -17.85 0.80
CA ALA A 405 35.76 -18.47 0.48
C ALA A 405 36.70 -18.25 1.69
N ARG A 406 37.21 -19.35 2.22
CA ARG A 406 38.19 -19.40 3.30
C ARG A 406 39.60 -19.14 2.77
#